data_AF-A0A2T2N1I1-F1
#
_entry.id   AF-A0A2T2N1I1-F1
#
_cell.length_a   1.000
_cell.length_b   1.000
_cell.length_c   1.000
_cell.angle_alpha   90.00
_cell.angle_beta   90.00
_cell.angle_gamma   90.00
#
_symmetry.space_group_name_H-M   'P 1'
#
loop_
_entity.id
_entity.type
_entity.pdbx_description
1 polymer ?
#
loop_
_entity_poly.entity_id
_entity_poly.type
_entity_poly.pdbx_seq_one_letter_code
_entity_poly.pdbx_strand_id
1 'polypeptide(L)'
;MVQELPHVYILLDALDECDERTKLMDMLESIATWQLQNLHVLLASRRERDIESSLKVFVDGQNSICLDSKLVDEDIQRYVRQRLSDDRSLKKWQKDPAVVQEIENTLIKGAHGMFRWAACQLDTLRKCRNRATVRKSLATLPPTLDKTYEHILCAISQEDSQYAIRILQWLAFSARPLSADEIAEAIAIDIGRESAFDSEEVLEDPLEALNICSSLVSLTTAQRDSPSGPTKKVLTLAHYSVKEYIVSDRIQQGLAARYGIQEDSSQETLAQKCLGYLLHFRGPRLLSEE
;
A
#
# COMPACT_ATOMS: atom_id res chain seq x y z
N MET A 1 -9.07 22.59 -27.23
CA MET A 1 -9.11 21.20 -26.72
C MET A 1 -10.28 20.92 -25.77
N VAL A 2 -10.36 21.49 -24.55
CA VAL A 2 -11.49 21.19 -23.62
C VAL A 2 -12.84 21.66 -24.19
N GLN A 3 -12.89 22.82 -24.84
CA GLN A 3 -14.12 23.36 -25.47
C GLN A 3 -14.54 22.63 -26.75
N GLU A 4 -13.68 21.80 -27.34
CA GLU A 4 -13.97 21.04 -28.56
C GLU A 4 -14.63 19.69 -28.26
N LEU A 5 -14.61 19.26 -26.99
CA LEU A 5 -15.18 18.00 -26.54
C LEU A 5 -16.56 18.22 -25.92
N PRO A 6 -17.56 17.35 -26.18
CA PRO A 6 -18.89 17.49 -25.58
C PRO A 6 -18.91 17.45 -24.06
N HIS A 7 -18.08 16.59 -23.47
CA HIS A 7 -17.88 16.46 -22.02
C HIS A 7 -16.43 16.07 -21.72
N VAL A 8 -15.87 16.62 -20.64
CA VAL A 8 -14.54 16.32 -20.13
C VAL A 8 -14.65 16.03 -18.65
N TYR A 9 -14.04 14.93 -18.20
CA TYR A 9 -14.03 14.50 -16.81
C TYR A 9 -12.58 14.46 -16.31
N ILE A 10 -12.32 15.10 -15.18
CA ILE A 10 -11.04 15.04 -14.46
C ILE A 10 -11.30 14.37 -13.11
N LEU A 11 -10.61 13.27 -12.84
CA LEU A 11 -10.66 12.58 -11.56
C LEU A 11 -9.29 12.73 -10.90
N LEU A 12 -9.26 13.35 -9.73
CA LEU A 12 -8.07 13.42 -8.89
C LEU A 12 -8.32 12.56 -7.65
N ASP A 13 -7.58 11.47 -7.56
CA ASP A 13 -7.61 10.57 -6.41
C ASP A 13 -6.44 10.87 -5.46
N ALA A 14 -6.66 10.66 -4.17
CA ALA A 14 -5.68 10.88 -3.10
C ALA A 14 -4.99 12.26 -3.14
N LEU A 15 -5.77 13.34 -3.17
CA LEU A 15 -5.25 14.72 -3.21
C LEU A 15 -4.28 15.04 -2.04
N ASP A 16 -4.51 14.40 -0.88
CA ASP A 16 -3.65 14.48 0.30
C ASP A 16 -2.26 13.86 0.09
N GLU A 17 -2.05 13.02 -0.92
CA GLU A 17 -0.74 12.41 -1.23
C GLU A 17 0.09 13.25 -2.22
N CYS A 18 -0.37 14.46 -2.60
CA CYS A 18 0.35 15.33 -3.54
C CYS A 18 1.42 16.18 -2.84
N ASP A 19 2.69 16.02 -3.24
CA ASP A 19 3.81 16.83 -2.73
C ASP A 19 3.71 18.32 -3.11
N GLU A 20 3.26 18.61 -4.34
CA GLU A 20 3.09 19.98 -4.84
C GLU A 20 1.66 20.53 -4.61
N ARG A 21 1.08 20.20 -3.44
CA ARG A 21 -0.32 20.49 -3.11
C ARG A 21 -0.73 21.93 -3.33
N THR A 22 0.10 22.91 -2.94
CA THR A 22 -0.20 24.34 -3.13
C THR A 22 -0.41 24.69 -4.60
N LYS A 23 0.49 24.25 -5.48
CA LYS A 23 0.39 24.51 -6.92
C LYS A 23 -0.86 23.83 -7.51
N LEU A 24 -1.18 22.63 -7.03
CA LEU A 24 -2.37 21.91 -7.45
C LEU A 24 -3.65 22.64 -7.03
N MET A 25 -3.70 23.18 -5.81
CA MET A 25 -4.83 23.98 -5.34
C MET A 25 -5.01 25.27 -6.17
N ASP A 26 -3.92 25.99 -6.45
CA ASP A 26 -3.95 27.18 -7.30
C ASP A 26 -4.49 26.85 -8.71
N MET A 27 -4.11 25.69 -9.26
CA MET A 27 -4.62 25.21 -10.54
C MET A 27 -6.11 24.87 -10.47
N LEU A 28 -6.55 24.19 -9.41
CA LEU A 28 -7.96 23.82 -9.23
C LEU A 28 -8.85 25.05 -9.05
N GLU A 29 -8.38 26.05 -8.31
CA GLU A 29 -9.05 27.34 -8.18
C GLU A 29 -9.16 28.02 -9.55
N SER A 30 -8.07 28.06 -10.33
CA SER A 30 -8.13 28.58 -11.70
C SER A 30 -9.13 27.83 -12.57
N ILE A 31 -9.16 26.49 -12.51
CA ILE A 31 -10.09 25.67 -13.30
C ILE A 31 -11.54 25.99 -12.91
N ALA A 32 -11.82 26.17 -11.63
CA ALA A 32 -13.16 26.53 -11.15
C ALA A 32 -13.66 27.87 -11.73
N THR A 33 -12.75 28.81 -12.04
CA THR A 33 -13.12 30.09 -12.66
C THR A 33 -13.48 30.01 -14.14
N TRP A 34 -13.16 28.91 -14.84
CA TRP A 34 -13.37 28.81 -16.29
C TRP A 34 -14.84 28.75 -16.71
N GLN A 35 -15.76 28.46 -15.77
CA GLN A 35 -17.22 28.39 -16.01
C GLN A 35 -17.62 27.50 -17.21
N LEU A 36 -16.86 26.44 -17.46
CA LEU A 36 -17.11 25.50 -18.56
C LEU A 36 -18.20 24.50 -18.16
N GLN A 37 -19.34 24.52 -18.86
CA GLN A 37 -20.46 23.61 -18.58
C GLN A 37 -20.17 22.13 -18.94
N ASN A 38 -19.21 21.91 -19.82
CA ASN A 38 -18.82 20.57 -20.26
C ASN A 38 -17.68 19.96 -19.43
N LEU A 39 -17.15 20.67 -18.42
CA LEU A 39 -16.07 20.19 -17.57
C LEU A 39 -16.61 19.71 -16.22
N HIS A 40 -16.25 18.49 -15.86
CA HIS A 40 -16.62 17.85 -14.60
C HIS A 40 -15.36 17.43 -13.85
N VAL A 41 -15.25 17.82 -12.58
CA VAL A 41 -14.09 17.49 -11.74
C VAL A 41 -14.57 16.75 -10.51
N LEU A 42 -13.97 15.59 -10.24
CA LEU A 42 -14.18 14.82 -9.02
C LEU A 42 -12.85 14.75 -8.27
N LEU A 43 -12.89 15.09 -6.98
CA LEU A 43 -11.74 15.09 -6.08
C LEU A 43 -11.99 14.08 -4.97
N ALA A 44 -11.03 13.21 -4.69
CA ALA A 44 -11.02 12.35 -3.51
C ALA A 44 -9.80 12.71 -2.65
N SER A 45 -10.02 12.84 -1.35
CA SER A 45 -8.99 13.28 -0.39
C SER A 45 -9.38 12.88 1.03
N ARG A 46 -8.38 12.73 1.90
CA ARG A 46 -8.61 12.82 3.34
C ARG A 46 -9.08 14.20 3.75
N ARG A 47 -9.78 14.25 4.88
CA ARG A 47 -10.26 15.50 5.49
C ARG A 47 -9.13 16.16 6.30
N GLU A 48 -8.22 16.81 5.59
CA GLU A 48 -7.18 17.66 6.18
C GLU A 48 -7.62 19.12 6.20
N ARG A 49 -7.22 19.89 7.22
CA ARG A 49 -7.75 21.26 7.43
C ARG A 49 -7.37 22.22 6.31
N ASP A 50 -6.14 22.12 5.81
CA ASP A 50 -5.62 22.92 4.70
C ASP A 50 -6.37 22.60 3.39
N ILE A 51 -6.61 21.31 3.11
CA ILE A 51 -7.42 20.88 1.95
C ILE A 51 -8.86 21.38 2.08
N GLU A 52 -9.50 21.14 3.23
CA GLU A 52 -10.87 21.55 3.49
C GLU A 52 -11.04 23.07 3.40
N SER A 53 -10.08 23.85 3.93
CA SER A 53 -10.14 25.31 3.86
C SER A 53 -9.93 25.85 2.44
N SER A 54 -9.02 25.26 1.66
CA SER A 54 -8.76 25.65 0.28
C SER A 54 -9.95 25.36 -0.63
N LEU A 55 -10.50 24.14 -0.56
CA LEU A 55 -11.62 23.74 -1.41
C LEU A 55 -12.90 24.54 -1.11
N LYS A 56 -13.13 24.93 0.14
CA LYS A 56 -14.30 25.76 0.52
C LYS A 56 -14.36 27.13 -0.17
N VAL A 57 -13.25 27.61 -0.71
CA VAL A 57 -13.20 28.90 -1.43
C VAL A 57 -13.97 28.81 -2.76
N PHE A 58 -13.93 27.67 -3.44
CA PHE A 58 -14.47 27.51 -4.79
C PHE A 58 -15.37 26.28 -5.00
N VAL A 59 -15.55 25.42 -3.99
CA VAL A 59 -16.47 24.28 -4.01
C VAL A 59 -17.63 24.53 -3.06
N ASP A 60 -18.86 24.45 -3.58
CA ASP A 60 -20.08 24.47 -2.77
C ASP A 60 -20.12 23.25 -1.83
N GLY A 61 -20.48 23.47 -0.56
CA GLY A 61 -20.64 22.40 0.42
C GLY A 61 -21.65 21.32 0.02
N GLN A 62 -22.62 21.63 -0.87
CA GLN A 62 -23.54 20.63 -1.43
C GLN A 62 -22.85 19.62 -2.35
N ASN A 63 -21.70 20.00 -2.93
CA ASN A 63 -20.89 19.16 -3.81
C ASN A 63 -19.79 18.41 -3.05
N SER A 64 -19.86 18.39 -1.72
CA SER A 64 -18.91 17.67 -0.86
C SER A 64 -19.59 16.46 -0.23
N ILE A 65 -19.03 15.27 -0.45
CA ILE A 65 -19.48 14.02 0.17
C ILE A 65 -18.45 13.59 1.20
N CYS A 66 -18.83 13.58 2.48
CA CYS A 66 -18.00 13.04 3.55
C CYS A 66 -18.34 11.57 3.75
N LEU A 67 -17.41 10.67 3.43
CA LEU A 67 -17.55 9.24 3.67
C LEU A 67 -17.35 8.94 5.16
N ASP A 68 -18.39 9.16 5.98
CA ASP A 68 -18.38 8.75 7.38
C ASP A 68 -18.53 7.23 7.53
N SER A 69 -18.22 6.70 8.71
CA SER A 69 -18.25 5.26 8.96
C SER A 69 -19.62 4.63 8.68
N LYS A 70 -20.72 5.32 9.01
CA LYS A 70 -22.07 4.77 8.85
C LYS A 70 -22.43 4.60 7.38
N LEU A 71 -21.96 5.49 6.52
CA LEU A 71 -22.20 5.40 5.07
C LEU A 71 -21.47 4.22 4.44
N VAL A 72 -20.28 3.86 4.95
CA VAL A 72 -19.47 2.77 4.37
C VAL A 72 -19.59 1.44 5.10
N ASP A 73 -20.20 1.39 6.29
CA ASP A 73 -20.33 0.16 7.08
C ASP A 73 -21.11 -0.94 6.33
N GLU A 74 -22.12 -0.57 5.53
CA GLU A 74 -22.85 -1.50 4.67
C GLU A 74 -21.97 -2.08 3.55
N ASP A 75 -21.12 -1.25 2.94
CA ASP A 75 -20.19 -1.68 1.90
C ASP A 75 -19.07 -2.55 2.48
N ILE A 76 -18.58 -2.23 3.69
CA ILE A 76 -17.63 -3.08 4.42
C ILE A 76 -18.28 -4.42 4.74
N GLN A 77 -19.53 -4.45 5.19
CA GLN A 77 -20.27 -5.70 5.42
C GLN A 77 -20.38 -6.52 4.13
N ARG A 78 -20.74 -5.89 3.01
CA ARG A 78 -20.81 -6.57 1.70
C ARG A 78 -19.44 -7.10 1.28
N TYR A 79 -18.38 -6.31 1.45
CA TYR A 79 -17.00 -6.73 1.19
C TYR A 79 -16.59 -7.94 2.04
N VAL A 80 -16.88 -7.93 3.34
CA VAL A 80 -16.58 -9.05 4.25
C VAL A 80 -17.32 -10.32 3.81
N ARG A 81 -18.62 -10.21 3.51
CA ARG A 81 -19.43 -11.33 2.99
C ARG A 81 -18.83 -11.91 1.71
N GLN A 82 -18.50 -11.05 0.76
CA GLN A 82 -17.92 -11.47 -0.51
C GLN A 82 -16.56 -12.15 -0.31
N ARG A 83 -15.70 -11.61 0.56
CA ARG A 83 -14.41 -12.24 0.87
C ARG A 83 -14.57 -13.60 1.53
N LEU A 84 -15.53 -13.74 2.45
CA LEU A 84 -15.85 -15.02 3.08
C LEU A 84 -16.43 -16.03 2.08
N SER A 85 -17.15 -15.56 1.05
CA SER A 85 -17.73 -16.43 0.02
C SER A 85 -16.75 -16.78 -1.09
N ASP A 86 -15.83 -15.91 -1.48
CA ASP A 86 -15.06 -16.04 -2.72
C ASP A 86 -13.65 -16.59 -2.47
N ASP A 87 -13.02 -16.20 -1.34
CA ASP A 87 -11.66 -16.61 -1.00
C ASP A 87 -11.59 -18.10 -0.65
N ARG A 88 -10.75 -18.86 -1.36
CA ARG A 88 -10.60 -20.31 -1.17
C ARG A 88 -10.25 -20.71 0.26
N SER A 89 -9.47 -19.89 0.96
CA SER A 89 -9.02 -20.17 2.33
C SER A 89 -10.07 -19.79 3.37
N LEU A 90 -10.99 -18.88 3.07
CA LEU A 90 -12.08 -18.47 3.97
C LEU A 90 -13.37 -19.27 3.74
N LYS A 91 -13.61 -19.77 2.53
CA LYS A 91 -14.76 -20.62 2.17
C LYS A 91 -15.01 -21.78 3.14
N LYS A 92 -13.95 -22.29 3.80
CA LYS A 92 -14.07 -23.35 4.82
C LYS A 92 -15.01 -22.99 5.98
N TRP A 93 -15.18 -21.71 6.30
CA TRP A 93 -16.06 -21.23 7.37
C TRP A 93 -17.53 -21.26 6.99
N GLN A 94 -17.87 -21.24 5.69
CA GLN A 94 -19.26 -21.30 5.19
C GLN A 94 -20.02 -22.56 5.61
N LYS A 95 -19.32 -23.59 6.09
CA LYS A 95 -19.92 -24.82 6.63
C LYS A 95 -20.64 -24.59 7.97
N ASP A 96 -20.39 -23.47 8.63
CA ASP A 96 -20.98 -23.12 9.93
C ASP A 96 -21.46 -21.66 9.91
N PRO A 97 -22.77 -21.44 9.69
CA PRO A 97 -23.35 -20.09 9.65
C PRO A 97 -23.10 -19.28 10.91
N ALA A 98 -22.98 -19.92 12.08
CA ALA A 98 -22.71 -19.21 13.33
C ALA A 98 -21.31 -18.60 13.34
N VAL A 99 -20.31 -19.29 12.79
CA VAL A 99 -18.93 -18.76 12.68
C VAL A 99 -18.88 -17.62 11.66
N VAL A 100 -19.57 -17.75 10.52
CA VAL A 100 -19.65 -16.68 9.51
C VAL A 100 -20.27 -15.42 10.12
N GLN A 101 -21.39 -15.56 10.83
CA GLN A 101 -22.05 -14.45 11.51
C GLN A 101 -21.17 -13.82 12.59
N GLU A 102 -20.41 -14.64 13.33
CA GLU A 102 -19.44 -14.17 14.33
C GLU A 102 -18.33 -13.33 13.69
N ILE A 103 -17.77 -13.77 12.56
CA ILE A 103 -16.76 -13.02 11.79
C ILE A 103 -17.35 -11.70 11.29
N GLU A 104 -18.48 -11.74 10.59
CA GLU A 104 -19.14 -10.54 10.05
C GLU A 104 -19.40 -9.51 11.14
N ASN A 105 -20.07 -9.91 12.21
CA ASN A 105 -20.44 -9.01 13.30
C ASN A 105 -19.22 -8.39 13.97
N THR A 106 -18.15 -9.17 14.18
CA THR A 106 -16.94 -8.69 14.83
C THR A 106 -16.21 -7.69 13.95
N LEU A 107 -16.05 -8.00 12.66
CA LEU A 107 -15.32 -7.13 11.74
C LEU A 107 -16.07 -5.82 11.45
N ILE A 108 -17.39 -5.85 11.29
CA ILE A 108 -18.18 -4.63 11.09
C ILE A 108 -18.08 -3.72 12.31
N LYS A 109 -18.20 -4.28 13.52
CA LYS A 109 -18.08 -3.49 14.76
C LYS A 109 -16.71 -2.87 14.97
N GLY A 110 -15.64 -3.53 14.52
CA GLY A 110 -14.26 -3.07 14.70
C GLY A 110 -13.70 -2.23 13.55
N ALA A 111 -14.31 -2.28 12.36
CA ALA A 111 -13.75 -1.60 11.18
C ALA A 111 -13.80 -0.08 11.30
N HIS A 112 -14.83 0.48 11.93
CA HIS A 112 -14.99 1.94 12.10
C HIS A 112 -14.76 2.72 10.80
N GLY A 113 -15.35 2.25 9.70
CA GLY A 113 -15.18 2.84 8.37
C GLY A 113 -13.88 2.48 7.62
N MET A 114 -12.99 1.67 8.20
CA MET A 114 -11.70 1.33 7.58
C MET A 114 -11.77 -0.03 6.84
N PHE A 115 -11.99 0.01 5.51
CA PHE A 115 -11.86 -1.18 4.65
C PHE A 115 -10.52 -1.90 4.82
N ARG A 116 -9.45 -1.13 4.92
CA ARG A 116 -8.09 -1.67 5.04
C ARG A 116 -7.91 -2.49 6.32
N TRP A 117 -8.52 -2.04 7.42
CA TRP A 117 -8.53 -2.79 8.68
C TRP A 117 -9.25 -4.13 8.49
N ALA A 118 -10.47 -4.11 7.93
CA ALA A 118 -11.26 -5.33 7.69
C ALA A 118 -10.53 -6.32 6.76
N ALA A 119 -9.88 -5.82 5.71
CA ALA A 119 -9.08 -6.62 4.80
C ALA A 119 -7.92 -7.35 5.51
N CYS A 120 -7.17 -6.64 6.36
CA CYS A 120 -6.06 -7.24 7.13
C CYS A 120 -6.55 -8.29 8.14
N GLN A 121 -7.69 -8.05 8.79
CA GLN A 121 -8.25 -9.04 9.70
C GLN A 121 -8.69 -10.29 8.94
N LEU A 122 -9.37 -10.15 7.79
CA LEU A 122 -9.74 -11.29 6.95
C LEU A 122 -8.52 -12.11 6.52
N ASP A 123 -7.42 -11.47 6.13
CA ASP A 123 -6.18 -12.16 5.79
C ASP A 123 -5.57 -12.91 6.99
N THR A 124 -5.67 -12.36 8.19
CA THR A 124 -5.29 -13.06 9.43
C THR A 124 -6.16 -14.30 9.63
N LEU A 125 -7.47 -14.20 9.41
CA LEU A 125 -8.41 -15.32 9.55
C LEU A 125 -8.20 -16.41 8.48
N ARG A 126 -7.59 -16.10 7.32
CA ARG A 126 -7.21 -17.12 6.32
C ARG A 126 -6.27 -18.16 6.90
N LYS A 127 -5.35 -17.74 7.77
CA LYS A 127 -4.32 -18.58 8.41
C LYS A 127 -4.90 -19.51 9.48
N CYS A 128 -6.08 -19.20 10.04
CA CYS A 128 -6.74 -20.03 11.04
C CYS A 128 -7.13 -21.41 10.47
N ARG A 129 -6.87 -22.47 11.24
CA ARG A 129 -7.09 -23.87 10.81
C ARG A 129 -8.34 -24.50 11.42
N ASN A 130 -8.80 -24.00 12.56
CA ASN A 130 -9.93 -24.54 13.28
C ASN A 130 -10.75 -23.45 13.99
N ARG A 131 -11.94 -23.82 14.48
CA ARG A 131 -12.87 -22.90 15.15
C ARG A 131 -12.29 -22.25 16.42
N ALA A 132 -11.39 -22.92 17.13
CA ALA A 132 -10.74 -22.32 18.30
C ALA A 132 -9.80 -21.18 17.88
N THR A 133 -8.99 -21.40 16.84
CA THR A 133 -8.06 -20.37 16.32
C THR A 133 -8.77 -19.15 15.74
N VAL A 134 -9.89 -19.34 15.03
CA VAL A 134 -10.65 -18.21 14.46
C VAL A 134 -11.28 -17.37 15.58
N ARG A 135 -11.91 -18.00 16.58
CA ARG A 135 -12.51 -17.28 17.71
C ARG A 135 -11.47 -16.56 18.57
N LYS A 136 -10.32 -17.20 18.82
CA LYS A 136 -9.20 -16.56 19.50
C LYS A 136 -8.74 -15.31 18.73
N SER A 137 -8.63 -15.41 17.40
CA SER A 137 -8.23 -14.27 16.56
C SER A 137 -9.28 -13.16 16.62
N LEU A 138 -10.58 -13.48 16.51
CA LEU A 138 -11.67 -12.51 16.64
C LEU A 138 -11.69 -11.81 18.01
N ALA A 139 -11.31 -12.51 19.08
CA ALA A 139 -11.23 -11.95 20.43
C ALA A 139 -9.98 -11.07 20.67
N THR A 140 -8.97 -11.13 19.79
CA THR A 140 -7.69 -10.44 19.95
C THR A 140 -7.38 -9.52 18.78
N LEU A 141 -8.42 -9.07 18.06
CA LEU A 141 -8.23 -8.17 16.93
C LEU A 141 -7.65 -6.84 17.41
N PRO A 142 -6.64 -6.31 16.68
CA PRO A 142 -6.06 -5.01 16.99
C PRO A 142 -7.11 -3.90 16.81
N PRO A 143 -7.21 -2.94 17.75
CA PRO A 143 -8.28 -1.93 17.74
C PRO A 143 -8.10 -0.84 16.68
N THR A 144 -6.89 -0.69 16.13
CA THR A 144 -6.54 0.35 15.18
C THR A 144 -5.75 -0.21 13.99
N LEU A 145 -5.69 0.55 12.91
CA LEU A 145 -4.90 0.19 11.74
C LEU A 145 -3.40 0.11 12.07
N ASP A 146 -2.89 1.05 12.89
CA ASP A 146 -1.51 1.02 13.38
C ASP A 146 -1.18 -0.26 14.16
N LYS A 147 -2.05 -0.65 15.12
CA LYS A 147 -1.89 -1.91 15.85
C LYS A 147 -2.03 -3.14 14.95
N THR A 148 -2.77 -3.01 13.85
CA THR A 148 -2.84 -4.06 12.83
C THR A 148 -1.51 -4.23 12.12
N TYR A 149 -0.88 -3.14 11.70
CA TYR A 149 0.43 -3.19 11.07
C TYR A 149 1.52 -3.64 12.03
N GLU A 150 1.51 -3.16 13.28
CA GLU A 150 2.42 -3.64 14.34
C GLU A 150 2.33 -5.17 14.49
N HIS A 151 1.11 -5.70 14.59
CA HIS A 151 0.89 -7.13 14.74
C HIS A 151 1.36 -7.93 13.52
N ILE A 152 1.12 -7.45 12.29
CA ILE A 152 1.60 -8.12 11.08
C ILE A 152 3.13 -8.13 11.02
N LEU A 153 3.78 -7.00 11.31
CA LEU A 153 5.24 -6.89 11.32
C LEU A 153 5.89 -7.76 12.40
N CYS A 154 5.28 -7.83 13.60
CA CYS A 154 5.77 -8.68 14.68
C CYS A 154 5.56 -10.18 14.41
N ALA A 155 4.69 -10.55 13.47
CA ALA A 155 4.46 -11.94 13.07
C ALA A 155 5.44 -12.42 11.99
N ILE A 156 6.24 -11.52 11.41
CA ILE A 156 7.32 -11.88 10.46
C ILE A 156 8.39 -12.65 11.21
N SER A 157 8.87 -13.75 10.61
CA SER A 157 9.90 -14.60 11.22
C SER A 157 11.22 -13.83 11.38
N GLN A 158 12.09 -14.28 12.28
CA GLN A 158 13.40 -13.66 12.44
C GLN A 158 14.25 -13.78 11.16
N GLU A 159 14.09 -14.89 10.43
CA GLU A 159 14.77 -15.19 9.17
C GLU A 159 14.31 -14.22 8.06
N ASP A 160 13.02 -13.92 8.01
CA ASP A 160 12.42 -13.04 7.00
C ASP A 160 12.53 -11.54 7.32
N SER A 161 12.95 -11.20 8.55
CA SER A 161 12.89 -9.84 9.07
C SER A 161 13.72 -8.85 8.22
N GLN A 162 14.93 -9.24 7.82
CA GLN A 162 15.80 -8.42 6.97
C GLN A 162 15.22 -8.23 5.56
N TYR A 163 14.69 -9.31 4.97
CA TYR A 163 14.02 -9.22 3.67
C TYR A 163 12.81 -8.30 3.73
N ALA A 164 11.98 -8.41 4.77
CA ALA A 164 10.83 -7.53 4.95
C ALA A 164 11.22 -6.06 5.04
N ILE A 165 12.28 -5.72 5.78
CA ILE A 165 12.80 -4.34 5.86
C ILE A 165 13.21 -3.85 4.47
N ARG A 166 13.99 -4.64 3.71
CA ARG A 166 14.45 -4.28 2.37
C ARG A 166 13.28 -4.12 1.39
N ILE A 167 12.32 -5.06 1.40
CA ILE A 167 11.10 -5.01 0.57
C ILE A 167 10.32 -3.73 0.86
N LEU A 168 10.00 -3.46 2.13
CA LEU A 168 9.21 -2.30 2.51
C LEU A 168 9.93 -0.99 2.18
N GLN A 169 11.26 -0.93 2.34
CA GLN A 169 12.06 0.24 1.98
C GLN A 169 12.03 0.50 0.46
N TRP A 170 12.25 -0.52 -0.36
CA TRP A 170 12.17 -0.39 -1.81
C TRP A 170 10.78 0.03 -2.27
N LEU A 171 9.71 -0.59 -1.73
CA LEU A 171 8.34 -0.26 -2.12
C LEU A 171 7.89 1.14 -1.66
N ALA A 172 8.42 1.66 -0.55
CA ALA A 172 8.03 2.95 -0.01
C ALA A 172 8.74 4.15 -0.67
N PHE A 173 9.97 3.96 -1.15
CA PHE A 173 10.86 5.05 -1.56
C PHE A 173 11.38 4.98 -3.00
N SER A 174 10.99 3.95 -3.77
CA SER A 174 11.35 3.90 -5.19
C SER A 174 10.66 5.01 -5.97
N ALA A 175 11.42 5.66 -6.86
CA ALA A 175 10.90 6.73 -7.73
C ALA A 175 9.85 6.25 -8.74
N ARG A 176 9.76 4.94 -8.98
CA ARG A 176 8.75 4.31 -9.82
C ARG A 176 8.31 2.98 -9.21
N PRO A 177 7.13 2.45 -9.61
CA PRO A 177 6.75 1.09 -9.28
C PRO A 177 7.79 0.07 -9.75
N LEU A 178 8.04 -0.95 -8.93
CA LEU A 178 9.00 -2.02 -9.20
C LEU A 178 8.29 -3.32 -9.57
N SER A 179 8.84 -4.06 -10.54
CA SER A 179 8.35 -5.41 -10.82
C SER A 179 8.67 -6.36 -9.66
N ALA A 180 7.96 -7.49 -9.62
CA ALA A 180 8.28 -8.55 -8.66
C ALA A 180 9.73 -9.03 -8.81
N ASP A 181 10.19 -9.22 -10.05
CA ASP A 181 11.57 -9.63 -10.36
C ASP A 181 12.60 -8.58 -9.91
N GLU A 182 12.31 -7.29 -10.12
CA GLU A 182 13.18 -6.20 -9.65
C GLU A 182 13.29 -6.20 -8.12
N ILE A 183 12.19 -6.44 -7.39
CA ILE A 183 12.22 -6.57 -5.93
C ILE A 183 13.03 -7.80 -5.49
N ALA A 184 12.88 -8.93 -6.18
CA ALA A 184 13.62 -10.16 -5.87
C ALA A 184 15.13 -9.95 -5.92
N GLU A 185 15.62 -9.19 -6.92
CA GLU A 185 17.04 -8.82 -7.02
C GLU A 185 17.43 -7.69 -6.05
N ALA A 186 16.59 -6.66 -5.93
CA ALA A 186 16.93 -5.46 -5.18
C ALA A 186 17.11 -5.71 -3.67
N ILE A 187 16.47 -6.75 -3.13
CA ILE A 187 16.63 -7.12 -1.74
C ILE A 187 17.94 -7.88 -1.47
N ALA A 188 18.66 -8.33 -2.50
CA ALA A 188 19.98 -8.94 -2.39
C ALA A 188 21.12 -7.89 -2.38
N ILE A 189 20.77 -6.60 -2.42
CA ILE A 189 21.73 -5.49 -2.39
C ILE A 189 21.98 -5.04 -0.95
N ASP A 190 23.24 -5.09 -0.53
CA ASP A 190 23.72 -4.67 0.79
C ASP A 190 25.06 -3.95 0.69
N ILE A 191 25.01 -2.62 0.76
CA ILE A 191 26.20 -1.74 0.69
C ILE A 191 27.12 -1.84 1.90
N GLY A 192 26.73 -2.55 2.97
CA GLY A 192 27.57 -2.81 4.14
C GLY A 192 28.58 -3.95 3.92
N ARG A 193 28.49 -4.67 2.80
CA ARG A 193 29.34 -5.82 2.46
C ARG A 193 30.46 -5.44 1.50
N GLU A 194 31.45 -6.32 1.37
CA GLU A 194 32.54 -6.16 0.41
C GLU A 194 32.03 -6.17 -1.04
N SER A 195 31.13 -7.12 -1.37
CA SER A 195 30.32 -7.07 -2.59
C SER A 195 28.95 -6.51 -2.26
N ALA A 196 28.59 -5.40 -2.91
CA ALA A 196 27.30 -4.75 -2.69
C ALA A 196 26.10 -5.60 -3.14
N PHE A 197 26.31 -6.63 -3.96
CA PHE A 197 25.29 -7.54 -4.46
C PHE A 197 25.73 -8.99 -4.26
N ASP A 198 24.79 -9.83 -3.83
CA ASP A 198 24.98 -11.27 -3.64
C ASP A 198 23.90 -12.06 -4.39
N SER A 199 24.26 -12.76 -5.47
CA SER A 199 23.30 -13.50 -6.28
C SER A 199 22.64 -14.65 -5.52
N GLU A 200 23.26 -15.17 -4.47
CA GLU A 200 22.71 -16.26 -3.66
C GLU A 200 21.61 -15.78 -2.70
N GLU A 201 21.45 -14.46 -2.52
CA GLU A 201 20.36 -13.86 -1.73
C GLU A 201 19.17 -13.38 -2.59
N VAL A 202 19.20 -13.60 -3.90
CA VAL A 202 18.08 -13.29 -4.78
C VAL A 202 16.93 -14.27 -4.51
N LEU A 203 15.69 -13.78 -4.43
CA LEU A 203 14.53 -14.66 -4.26
C LEU A 203 14.33 -15.52 -5.52
N GLU A 204 14.35 -16.84 -5.33
CA GLU A 204 14.04 -17.81 -6.39
C GLU A 204 12.61 -17.66 -6.94
N ASP A 205 11.63 -17.43 -6.05
CA ASP A 205 10.28 -17.01 -6.44
C ASP A 205 10.08 -15.52 -6.08
N PRO A 206 10.00 -14.62 -7.07
CA PRO A 206 9.73 -13.21 -6.84
C PRO A 206 8.44 -12.91 -6.07
N LEU A 207 7.47 -13.84 -6.09
CA LEU A 207 6.22 -13.69 -5.34
C LEU A 207 6.35 -14.05 -3.87
N GLU A 208 7.49 -14.56 -3.40
CA GLU A 208 7.72 -14.85 -1.99
C GLU A 208 7.70 -13.57 -1.14
N ALA A 209 7.96 -12.40 -1.73
CA ALA A 209 7.74 -11.11 -1.09
C ALA A 209 6.30 -10.92 -0.55
N LEU A 210 5.29 -11.51 -1.22
CA LEU A 210 3.90 -11.51 -0.75
C LEU A 210 3.70 -12.39 0.48
N ASN A 211 4.49 -13.45 0.64
CA ASN A 211 4.43 -14.34 1.81
C ASN A 211 5.15 -13.70 3.00
N ILE A 212 6.33 -13.11 2.76
CA ILE A 212 7.16 -12.42 3.75
C ILE A 212 6.41 -11.23 4.37
N CYS A 213 5.94 -10.29 3.53
CA CYS A 213 5.29 -9.07 4.01
C CYS A 213 3.76 -9.21 4.15
N SER A 214 3.19 -10.35 3.72
CA SER A 214 1.77 -10.69 3.87
C SER A 214 0.85 -9.54 3.44
N SER A 215 -0.11 -9.16 4.28
CA SER A 215 -1.09 -8.12 3.96
C SER A 215 -0.49 -6.73 3.75
N LEU A 216 0.79 -6.47 4.02
CA LEU A 216 1.42 -5.16 3.85
C LEU A 216 1.75 -4.84 2.39
N VAL A 217 1.81 -5.86 1.52
CA VAL A 217 2.16 -5.74 0.11
C VAL A 217 1.08 -6.36 -0.77
N SER A 218 0.96 -5.88 -2.01
CA SER A 218 0.01 -6.38 -2.99
C SER A 218 0.67 -6.50 -4.37
N LEU A 219 0.08 -7.35 -5.19
CA LEU A 219 0.48 -7.56 -6.57
C LEU A 219 -0.53 -6.87 -7.50
N THR A 220 -0.03 -6.02 -8.38
CA THR A 220 -0.81 -5.37 -9.43
C THR A 220 -0.20 -5.72 -10.78
N THR A 221 -1.02 -5.76 -11.83
CA THR A 221 -0.54 -5.88 -13.21
C THR A 221 -0.47 -4.49 -13.84
N ALA A 222 0.73 -4.10 -14.28
CA ALA A 222 0.88 -2.89 -15.09
C ALA A 222 0.38 -3.13 -16.52
N GLN A 223 -0.24 -2.10 -17.11
CA GLN A 223 -0.59 -2.10 -18.53
C GLN A 223 0.67 -2.24 -19.39
N ARG A 224 0.53 -2.92 -20.53
CA ARG A 224 1.66 -3.25 -21.40
C ARG A 224 2.18 -1.98 -22.06
N ASP A 225 3.49 -1.78 -22.08
CA ASP A 225 4.15 -0.75 -22.91
C ASP A 225 3.98 -1.04 -24.42
N SER A 226 3.58 -2.26 -24.78
CA SER A 226 3.30 -2.66 -26.16
C SER A 226 2.22 -3.75 -26.22
N PRO A 227 1.34 -3.78 -27.25
CA PRO A 227 0.25 -4.76 -27.36
C PRO A 227 0.70 -6.23 -27.26
N SER A 228 1.93 -6.52 -27.67
CA SER A 228 2.56 -7.85 -27.72
C SER A 228 3.54 -8.15 -26.58
N GLY A 229 3.74 -7.23 -25.63
CA GLY A 229 4.65 -7.44 -24.49
C GLY A 229 4.00 -8.25 -23.35
N PRO A 230 4.79 -8.99 -22.54
CA PRO A 230 4.28 -9.69 -21.36
C PRO A 230 3.74 -8.67 -20.33
N THR A 231 2.63 -9.01 -19.66
CA THR A 231 2.13 -8.24 -18.52
C THR A 231 3.14 -8.32 -17.37
N LYS A 232 3.71 -7.19 -16.97
CA LYS A 232 4.62 -7.13 -15.83
C LYS A 232 3.81 -7.15 -14.54
N LYS A 233 4.21 -8.04 -13.63
CA LYS A 233 3.71 -8.10 -12.26
C LYS A 233 4.48 -7.07 -11.44
N VAL A 234 3.76 -6.11 -10.87
CA VAL A 234 4.30 -5.01 -10.08
C VAL A 234 3.94 -5.25 -8.62
N LEU A 235 4.94 -5.16 -7.74
CA LEU A 235 4.72 -5.18 -6.30
C LEU A 235 4.52 -3.74 -5.82
N THR A 236 3.54 -3.55 -4.94
CA THR A 236 3.27 -2.26 -4.30
C THR A 236 3.00 -2.47 -2.82
N LEU A 237 3.12 -1.40 -2.02
CA LEU A 237 2.51 -1.42 -0.70
C LEU A 237 1.01 -1.59 -0.87
N ALA A 238 0.40 -2.46 -0.08
CA ALA A 238 -1.01 -2.78 -0.24
C ALA A 238 -1.95 -1.61 0.10
N HIS A 239 -1.43 -0.55 0.72
CA HIS A 239 -2.09 0.75 0.87
C HIS A 239 -1.06 1.81 1.29
N TYR A 240 -1.27 3.09 0.94
CA TYR A 240 -0.39 4.20 1.33
C TYR A 240 -0.18 4.28 2.85
N SER A 241 -1.22 3.99 3.64
CA SER A 241 -1.13 3.97 5.11
C SER A 241 -0.10 2.99 5.69
N VAL A 242 0.37 2.01 4.91
CA VAL A 242 1.52 1.19 5.32
C VAL A 242 2.79 2.04 5.37
N LYS A 243 3.05 2.85 4.34
CA LYS A 243 4.16 3.81 4.31
C LYS A 243 4.05 4.79 5.46
N GLU A 244 2.87 5.38 5.66
CA GLU A 244 2.66 6.33 6.77
C GLU A 244 2.99 5.73 8.14
N TYR A 245 2.64 4.45 8.35
CA TYR A 245 2.93 3.80 9.62
C TYR A 245 4.43 3.54 9.81
N ILE A 246 5.11 2.94 8.83
CA ILE A 246 6.52 2.56 8.94
C ILE A 246 7.47 3.77 8.97
N VAL A 247 7.05 4.93 8.49
CA VAL A 247 7.83 6.18 8.55
C VAL A 247 7.54 6.99 9.82
N SER A 248 6.39 6.79 10.46
CA SER A 248 5.97 7.60 11.61
C SER A 248 6.75 7.34 12.90
N ASP A 249 6.74 8.30 13.83
CA ASP A 249 7.22 8.07 15.20
C ASP A 249 6.42 6.99 15.96
N ARG A 250 5.22 6.66 15.48
CA ARG A 250 4.32 5.70 16.14
C ARG A 250 4.88 4.29 16.11
N ILE A 251 5.64 3.91 15.08
CA ILE A 251 6.30 2.59 15.03
C ILE A 251 7.49 2.53 15.98
N GLN A 252 8.18 3.65 16.23
CA GLN A 252 9.36 3.73 17.11
C GLN A 252 9.03 3.44 18.58
N GLN A 253 7.79 3.74 18.98
CA GLN A 253 7.29 3.48 20.34
C GLN A 253 6.73 2.06 20.52
N GLY A 254 6.67 1.27 19.44
CA GLY A 254 6.02 -0.03 19.38
C GLY A 254 6.97 -1.22 19.37
N LEU A 255 6.40 -2.42 19.38
CA LEU A 255 7.15 -3.68 19.26
C LEU A 255 7.77 -3.86 17.86
N ALA A 256 7.20 -3.16 16.86
CA ALA A 256 7.66 -3.18 15.48
C ALA A 256 8.73 -2.12 15.16
N ALA A 257 9.30 -1.43 16.16
CA ALA A 257 10.27 -0.34 15.97
C ALA A 257 11.43 -0.66 15.00
N ARG A 258 11.88 -1.93 14.97
CA ARG A 258 12.93 -2.40 14.04
C ARG A 258 12.58 -2.23 12.55
N TYR A 259 11.30 -2.16 12.22
CA TYR A 259 10.79 -1.98 10.86
C TYR A 259 10.53 -0.51 10.53
N GLY A 260 10.81 0.40 11.46
CA GLY A 260 10.68 1.83 11.23
C GLY A 260 11.75 2.32 10.26
N ILE A 261 11.35 3.15 9.31
CA ILE A 261 12.22 3.64 8.23
C ILE A 261 12.31 5.17 8.31
N GLN A 262 13.53 5.68 8.28
CA GLN A 262 13.79 7.12 8.25
C GLN A 262 13.64 7.63 6.81
N GLU A 263 12.74 8.58 6.59
CA GLU A 263 12.44 9.12 5.25
C GLU A 263 13.64 9.87 4.65
N ASP A 264 14.26 10.76 5.44
CA ASP A 264 15.33 11.67 4.99
C ASP A 264 16.53 10.94 4.38
N SER A 265 16.88 9.75 4.89
CA SER A 265 18.03 8.97 4.41
C SER A 265 17.66 7.84 3.46
N SER A 266 16.37 7.56 3.25
CA SER A 266 15.95 6.39 2.47
C SER A 266 16.21 6.55 0.99
N GLN A 267 15.93 7.72 0.41
CA GLN A 267 16.24 7.98 -1.00
C GLN A 267 17.74 7.93 -1.27
N GLU A 268 18.56 8.48 -0.37
CA GLU A 268 20.02 8.39 -0.44
C GLU A 268 20.50 6.93 -0.37
N THR A 269 19.96 6.16 0.59
CA THR A 269 20.28 4.73 0.75
C THR A 269 19.94 3.94 -0.51
N LEU A 270 18.77 4.18 -1.12
CA LEU A 270 18.37 3.53 -2.37
C LEU A 270 19.30 3.92 -3.53
N ALA A 271 19.69 5.20 -3.62
CA ALA A 271 20.64 5.65 -4.64
C ALA A 271 22.01 4.98 -4.49
N GLN A 272 22.52 4.86 -3.26
CA GLN A 272 23.77 4.16 -2.97
C GLN A 272 23.67 2.67 -3.32
N LYS A 273 22.56 2.00 -3.00
CA LYS A 273 22.28 0.60 -3.39
C LYS A 273 22.29 0.42 -4.90
N CYS A 274 21.58 1.27 -5.65
CA CYS A 274 21.60 1.27 -7.11
C CYS A 274 23.02 1.41 -7.67
N LEU A 275 23.81 2.35 -7.12
CA LEU A 275 25.20 2.55 -7.55
C LEU A 275 26.07 1.32 -7.24
N GLY A 276 25.95 0.75 -6.05
CA GLY A 276 26.67 -0.47 -5.65
C GLY A 276 26.37 -1.65 -6.59
N TYR A 277 25.10 -1.86 -6.92
CA TYR A 277 24.68 -2.88 -7.88
C TYR A 277 25.26 -2.63 -9.28
N LEU A 278 25.20 -1.39 -9.80
CA LEU A 278 25.79 -1.06 -11.11
C LEU A 278 27.31 -1.23 -11.14
N LEU A 279 28.00 -0.90 -10.04
CA LEU A 279 29.45 -1.05 -9.92
C LEU A 279 29.88 -2.52 -9.85
N HIS A 280 29.08 -3.39 -9.22
CA HIS A 280 29.32 -4.82 -9.18
C HIS A 280 29.49 -5.43 -10.59
N PHE A 281 28.62 -5.06 -11.53
CA PHE A 281 28.71 -5.52 -12.92
C PHE A 281 29.73 -4.75 -13.78
N ARG A 282 30.34 -3.69 -13.25
CA ARG A 282 31.35 -2.85 -13.94
C ARG A 282 32.80 -3.18 -13.56
N GLY A 283 33.11 -4.38 -13.04
CA GLY A 283 34.48 -4.84 -12.73
C GLY A 283 35.54 -4.47 -13.78
N PRO A 284 36.84 -4.39 -13.41
CA PRO A 284 37.86 -3.43 -13.90
C PRO A 284 38.26 -3.62 -15.37
N ARG A 285 37.35 -3.34 -16.32
CA ARG A 285 37.63 -3.41 -17.77
C ARG A 285 37.87 -2.05 -18.43
N LEU A 286 38.07 -0.99 -17.63
CA LEU A 286 38.30 0.37 -18.14
C LEU A 286 39.65 0.99 -17.71
N LEU A 287 40.58 0.21 -17.14
CA LEU A 287 41.93 0.68 -16.78
C LEU A 287 43.06 -0.17 -17.39
N SER A 288 42.76 -0.94 -18.44
CA SER A 288 43.75 -1.74 -19.15
C SER A 288 43.61 -1.57 -20.66
N GLU A 289 43.66 -0.33 -21.12
CA GLU A 289 44.09 0.02 -22.49
C GLU A 289 44.91 1.32 -22.41
N GLU A 290 46.19 1.18 -22.04
CA GLU A 290 47.29 2.05 -22.49
C GLU A 290 48.48 1.17 -22.89
#